data_AF-A0A352ABS0-F1
#
_entry.id   AF-A0A352ABS0-F1
#
_cell.length_a   1.000
_cell.length_b   1.000
_cell.length_c   1.000
_cell.angle_alpha   90.00
_cell.angle_beta   90.00
_cell.angle_gamma   90.00
#
_symmetry.space_group_name_H-M   'P 1'
#
loop_
_entity.id
_entity.type
_entity.pdbx_description
1 polymer ?
#
loop_
_entity_poly.entity_id
_entity_poly.type
_entity_poly.pdbx_seq_one_letter_code
_entity_poly.pdbx_strand_id
1 'polypeptide(L)'
;MRAFERWGEISGGAFSPQELKETWETDSESVSIEFTVNGIRHRIEPEYYEERMDLEVLIEINQLIAETGYRFEVCQVLTDSTLVIVLTLEEKQRIQRERGLKFERW
;
A
#
# COMPACT_ATOMS: atom_id res chain seq x y z
N MET A 1 10.75 -0.13 -5.58
CA MET A 1 11.39 0.19 -4.28
C MET A 1 10.80 1.42 -3.59
N ARG A 2 10.76 2.60 -4.24
CA ARG A 2 10.29 3.87 -3.62
C ARG A 2 8.87 3.85 -3.03
N ALA A 3 7.96 3.03 -3.57
CA ALA A 3 6.58 2.98 -3.10
C ALA A 3 6.50 2.45 -1.65
N PHE A 4 7.18 1.35 -1.34
CA PHE A 4 7.16 0.73 -0.01
C PHE A 4 7.80 1.63 1.04
N GLU A 5 8.91 2.28 0.70
CA GLU A 5 9.56 3.29 1.55
C GLU A 5 8.60 4.45 1.82
N ARG A 6 7.97 4.98 0.77
CA ARG A 6 7.01 6.10 0.90
C ARG A 6 5.78 5.72 1.69
N TRP A 7 5.27 4.51 1.52
CA TRP A 7 4.17 3.96 2.32
C TRP A 7 4.57 3.83 3.79
N GLY A 8 5.81 3.43 4.06
CA GLY A 8 6.37 3.45 5.41
C GLY A 8 6.33 4.84 6.02
N GLU A 9 6.81 5.85 5.30
CA GLU A 9 6.82 7.25 5.73
C GLU A 9 5.42 7.81 6.03
N ILE A 10 4.42 7.54 5.19
CA ILE A 10 3.07 8.09 5.38
C ILE A 10 2.23 7.33 6.42
N SER A 11 2.66 6.13 6.81
CA SER A 11 1.90 5.27 7.73
C SER A 11 2.03 5.67 9.20
N GLY A 12 2.89 6.64 9.54
CA GLY A 12 3.14 7.01 10.92
C GLY A 12 3.73 5.89 11.77
N GLY A 13 4.37 4.90 11.14
CA GLY A 13 4.96 3.73 11.79
C GLY A 13 4.06 2.49 11.85
N ALA A 14 2.79 2.58 11.41
CA ALA A 14 1.91 1.42 11.29
C ALA A 14 2.46 0.39 10.29
N PHE A 15 3.14 0.86 9.25
CA PHE A 15 3.91 0.06 8.33
C PHE A 15 5.37 0.53 8.36
N SER A 16 6.29 -0.32 8.80
CA SER A 16 7.72 0.01 8.84
C SER A 16 8.52 -1.12 8.20
N PRO A 17 8.54 -1.20 6.85
CA PRO A 17 9.25 -2.26 6.17
C PRO A 17 10.76 -2.09 6.36
N GLN A 18 11.42 -3.18 6.74
CA GLN A 18 12.86 -3.28 6.87
C GLN A 18 13.41 -4.29 5.86
N GLU A 19 14.72 -4.25 5.60
CA GLU A 19 15.41 -5.23 4.74
C GLU A 19 14.76 -5.37 3.35
N LEU A 20 14.21 -4.27 2.83
CA LEU A 20 13.47 -4.25 1.57
C LEU A 20 14.38 -4.68 0.41
N LYS A 21 13.97 -5.73 -0.30
CA LYS A 21 14.66 -6.26 -1.47
C LYS A 21 13.67 -6.52 -2.59
N GLU A 22 13.94 -5.90 -3.73
CA GLU A 22 13.18 -6.08 -4.96
C GLU A 22 13.98 -6.97 -5.92
N THR A 23 13.37 -8.02 -6.45
CA THR A 23 13.98 -8.95 -7.40
C THR A 23 13.11 -9.05 -8.64
N TRP A 24 13.68 -8.70 -9.79
CA TRP A 24 13.04 -8.81 -11.10
C TRP A 24 13.49 -10.12 -11.76
N GLU A 25 12.54 -10.93 -12.20
CA GLU A 25 12.82 -12.11 -13.00
C GLU A 25 12.87 -11.70 -14.48
N THR A 26 14.04 -11.80 -15.08
CA THR A 26 14.35 -11.25 -16.42
C THR A 26 13.49 -11.79 -17.56
N ASP A 27 12.89 -12.97 -17.39
CA ASP A 27 12.17 -13.68 -18.44
C ASP A 27 10.64 -13.61 -18.31
N SER A 28 10.11 -13.16 -17.17
CA SER A 28 8.68 -13.25 -16.83
C SER A 28 8.01 -11.91 -16.57
N GLU A 29 8.75 -10.79 -16.60
CA GLU A 29 8.29 -9.46 -16.15
C GLU A 29 7.75 -9.46 -14.70
N SER A 30 7.95 -10.56 -13.96
CA SER A 30 7.51 -10.68 -12.57
C SER A 30 8.53 -10.02 -11.66
N VAL A 31 8.00 -9.42 -10.60
CA VAL A 31 8.79 -8.82 -9.55
C VAL A 31 8.33 -9.32 -8.20
N SER A 32 9.30 -9.71 -7.38
CA SER A 32 9.05 -10.06 -5.99
C SER A 32 9.67 -9.02 -5.08
N ILE A 33 8.92 -8.64 -4.05
CA ILE A 33 9.37 -7.70 -3.02
C ILE A 33 9.40 -8.46 -1.69
N GLU A 34 10.59 -8.59 -1.13
CA GLU A 34 10.83 -9.16 0.20
C GLU A 34 11.10 -8.04 1.20
N PHE A 35 10.53 -8.13 2.39
CA PHE A 35 10.72 -7.14 3.46
C PHE A 35 10.33 -7.73 4.82
N THR A 36 10.75 -7.07 5.89
CA THR A 36 10.44 -7.46 7.27
C THR A 36 9.52 -6.42 7.92
N VAL A 37 8.40 -6.85 8.52
CA VAL A 37 7.51 -6.03 9.35
C VAL A 37 7.28 -6.75 10.66
N ASN A 38 7.34 -6.03 11.80
CA ASN A 38 7.14 -6.60 13.13
C ASN A 38 8.03 -7.84 13.41
N GLY A 39 9.24 -7.86 12.83
CA GLY A 39 10.19 -8.98 12.95
C GLY A 39 9.87 -10.22 12.11
N ILE A 40 8.81 -10.17 11.28
CA ILE A 40 8.40 -11.26 10.39
C ILE A 40 8.78 -10.89 8.95
N ARG A 41 9.44 -11.82 8.25
CA ARG A 41 9.78 -11.65 6.84
C ARG A 41 8.58 -12.02 5.97
N HIS A 42 8.27 -11.14 5.02
CA HIS A 42 7.21 -11.25 4.05
C HIS A 42 7.80 -11.22 2.64
N ARG A 43 7.11 -11.88 1.70
CA ARG A 43 7.35 -11.80 0.27
C ARG A 43 6.01 -11.59 -0.40
N ILE A 44 5.95 -10.61 -1.29
CA ILE A 44 4.78 -10.30 -2.11
C ILE A 44 5.19 -10.18 -3.57
N GLU A 45 4.26 -10.40 -4.48
CA GLU A 45 4.50 -10.40 -5.92
C GLU A 45 3.49 -9.46 -6.58
N PRO A 46 3.76 -8.13 -6.56
CA PRO A 46 2.85 -7.16 -7.16
C PRO A 46 2.80 -7.32 -8.68
N GLU A 47 1.61 -7.15 -9.23
CA GLU A 47 1.41 -7.01 -10.67
C GLU A 47 1.81 -5.62 -11.15
N TYR A 48 2.30 -5.52 -12.39
CA TYR A 48 2.64 -4.26 -13.02
C TYR A 48 1.95 -4.13 -14.38
N TYR A 49 1.37 -2.97 -14.64
CA TYR A 49 0.73 -2.60 -15.89
C TYR A 49 1.37 -1.31 -16.42
N GLU A 50 2.02 -1.37 -17.59
CA GLU A 50 2.65 -0.21 -18.23
C GLU A 50 3.54 0.61 -17.26
N GLU A 51 4.47 -0.09 -16.57
CA GLU A 51 5.39 0.46 -15.56
C GLU A 51 4.74 0.94 -14.24
N ARG A 52 3.42 0.74 -14.06
CA ARG A 52 2.69 1.08 -12.84
C ARG A 52 2.40 -0.17 -12.03
N MET A 53 2.75 -0.13 -10.75
CA MET A 53 2.38 -1.18 -9.80
C MET A 53 0.87 -1.17 -9.56
N ASP A 54 0.24 -2.34 -9.60
CA ASP A 54 -1.14 -2.52 -9.15
C ASP A 54 -1.22 -2.28 -7.63
N LEU A 55 -2.19 -1.49 -7.22
CA LEU A 55 -2.38 -1.13 -5.81
C LEU A 55 -3.16 -2.18 -5.02
N GLU A 56 -3.66 -3.24 -5.65
CA GLU A 56 -4.20 -4.41 -4.94
C GLU A 56 -3.17 -5.04 -3.99
N VAL A 57 -1.87 -4.84 -4.22
CA VAL A 57 -0.81 -5.20 -3.26
C VAL A 57 -1.03 -4.61 -1.85
N LEU A 58 -1.73 -3.46 -1.75
CA LEU A 58 -2.06 -2.84 -0.48
C LEU A 58 -3.08 -3.69 0.33
N ILE A 59 -3.79 -4.66 -0.26
CA ILE A 59 -4.71 -5.58 0.46
C ILE A 59 -3.90 -6.41 1.43
N GLU A 60 -2.82 -7.01 0.92
CA GLU A 60 -1.91 -7.83 1.72
C GLU A 60 -1.24 -6.98 2.79
N ILE A 61 -0.73 -5.79 2.44
CA ILE A 61 -0.10 -4.88 3.42
C ILE A 61 -1.10 -4.49 4.51
N ASN A 62 -2.36 -4.21 4.16
CA ASN A 62 -3.40 -3.89 5.13
C ASN A 62 -3.71 -5.04 6.09
N GLN A 63 -3.57 -6.29 5.66
CA GLN A 63 -3.68 -7.44 6.56
C GLN A 63 -2.51 -7.49 7.55
N LEU A 64 -1.29 -7.16 7.10
CA LEU A 64 -0.09 -7.14 7.96
C LEU A 64 -0.19 -6.08 9.07
N ILE A 65 -0.84 -4.95 8.79
CA ILE A 65 -0.95 -3.83 9.74
C ILE A 65 -2.32 -3.76 10.43
N ALA A 66 -3.18 -4.75 10.27
CA ALA A 66 -4.57 -4.70 10.73
C ALA A 66 -4.71 -4.42 12.23
N GLU A 67 -3.77 -4.91 13.04
CA GLU A 67 -3.72 -4.70 14.50
C GLU A 67 -3.47 -3.24 14.90
N THR A 68 -2.90 -2.43 14.01
CA THR A 68 -2.62 -1.01 14.27
C THR A 68 -3.87 -0.13 14.20
N GLY A 69 -4.96 -0.64 13.62
CA GLY A 69 -6.18 0.12 13.36
C GLY A 69 -6.08 1.08 12.16
N TYR A 70 -4.92 1.17 11.51
CA TYR A 70 -4.71 1.92 10.29
C TYR A 70 -4.86 1.05 9.05
N ARG A 71 -5.29 1.67 7.94
CA ARG A 71 -5.40 1.05 6.62
C ARG A 71 -4.92 2.04 5.55
N PHE A 72 -4.15 1.55 4.58
CA PHE A 72 -3.94 2.24 3.31
C PHE A 72 -5.25 2.24 2.51
N GLU A 73 -5.63 3.40 2.02
CA GLU A 73 -6.85 3.67 1.27
C GLU A 73 -6.51 4.40 -0.02
N VAL A 74 -7.08 3.92 -1.13
CA VAL A 74 -6.90 4.52 -2.46
C VAL A 74 -8.08 5.45 -2.73
N CYS A 75 -7.82 6.76 -2.88
CA CYS A 75 -8.84 7.73 -3.21
C CYS A 75 -9.19 7.68 -4.70
N GLN A 76 -10.49 7.66 -5.00
CA GLN A 76 -10.99 7.85 -6.35
C GLN A 76 -10.90 9.34 -6.70
N VAL A 77 -9.84 9.73 -7.39
CA VAL A 77 -9.63 11.09 -7.89
C VAL A 77 -9.90 11.13 -9.39
N LEU A 78 -10.40 12.27 -9.90
CA LEU A 78 -10.73 12.46 -11.32
C LEU A 78 -9.49 12.75 -12.20
N THR A 79 -8.32 12.26 -11.79
CA THR A 79 -7.03 12.57 -12.40
C THR A 79 -6.29 11.29 -12.73
N ASP A 80 -5.32 11.39 -13.65
CA ASP A 80 -4.44 10.25 -14.01
C ASP A 80 -3.46 9.84 -12.90
N SER A 81 -3.47 10.56 -11.77
CA SER A 81 -2.70 10.29 -10.57
C SER A 81 -3.50 9.48 -9.57
N THR A 82 -2.84 8.55 -8.88
CA THR A 82 -3.44 7.85 -7.74
C THR A 82 -3.03 8.51 -6.43
N LEU A 83 -3.99 8.65 -5.50
CA LEU A 83 -3.75 9.17 -4.16
C LEU A 83 -3.95 8.04 -3.14
N VAL A 84 -2.86 7.64 -2.49
CA VAL A 84 -2.85 6.67 -1.39
C VAL A 84 -2.74 7.43 -0.07
N ILE A 85 -3.63 7.14 0.89
CA ILE A 85 -3.66 7.76 2.21
C ILE A 85 -3.74 6.65 3.27
N VAL A 86 -3.14 6.87 4.44
CA VAL A 86 -3.28 5.99 5.60
C VAL A 86 -4.29 6.59 6.56
N LEU A 87 -5.33 5.85 6.89
CA LEU A 87 -6.46 6.30 7.71
C LEU A 87 -6.91 5.20 8.67
N THR A 88 -7.41 5.61 9.83
CA THR A 88 -8.32 4.77 10.62
C THR A 88 -9.70 4.71 9.98
N LEU A 89 -10.52 3.73 10.39
CA LEU A 89 -11.91 3.64 9.94
C LEU A 89 -12.71 4.92 10.25
N GLU A 90 -12.51 5.50 11.44
CA GLU A 90 -13.20 6.73 11.84
C GLU A 90 -12.79 7.93 10.96
N GLU A 91 -11.50 8.07 10.68
CA GLU A 91 -10.99 9.15 9.81
C GLU A 91 -11.50 9.01 8.39
N LYS A 92 -11.50 7.79 7.82
CA LYS A 92 -12.10 7.51 6.52
C LYS A 92 -13.56 7.94 6.49
N GLN A 93 -14.36 7.49 7.45
CA GLN A 93 -15.78 7.83 7.52
C GLN A 93 -16.01 9.33 7.67
N ARG A 94 -15.20 10.03 8.47
CA ARG A 94 -15.27 11.48 8.63
C ARG A 94 -14.96 12.20 7.32
N ILE A 95 -13.89 11.81 6.64
CA ILE A 95 -13.50 12.38 5.34
C ILE A 95 -14.59 12.15 4.29
N GLN A 96 -15.18 10.95 4.25
CA GLN A 96 -16.29 10.65 3.34
C GLN A 96 -17.50 11.56 3.60
N ARG A 97 -17.88 11.78 4.87
CA ARG A 97 -19.02 12.62 5.24
C ARG A 97 -18.76 14.12 5.00
N GLU A 98 -17.59 14.62 5.38
CA GLU A 98 -17.31 16.06 5.41
C GLU A 98 -16.71 16.60 4.10
N ARG A 99 -15.99 15.76 3.36
CA ARG A 99 -15.29 16.15 2.13
C ARG A 99 -15.82 15.46 0.88
N GLY A 100 -16.71 14.47 1.03
CA GLY A 100 -17.28 13.74 -0.10
C GLY A 100 -16.28 12.87 -0.87
N LEU A 101 -15.07 12.67 -0.33
CA LEU A 101 -14.07 11.81 -0.96
C LEU A 101 -14.56 10.36 -0.98
N LYS A 102 -14.31 9.68 -2.10
CA LYS A 102 -14.61 8.26 -2.28
C LYS A 102 -13.30 7.48 -2.32
N PHE A 103 -13.38 6.26 -1.84
CA PHE A 103 -12.26 5.33 -1.80
C PHE A 103 -12.63 4.09 -2.58
N GLU A 104 -11.63 3.40 -3.11
CA GLU A 104 -11.82 2.14 -3.82
C GLU A 104 -12.48 1.09 -2.92
N ARG A 105 -13.12 0.11 -3.57
CA ARG A 105 -13.80 -1.00 -2.92
C ARG A 105 -13.11 -2.30 -3.35
N TRP A 106 -12.46 -2.91 -2.37
CA TRP A 106 -11.50 -4.00 -2.49
C TRP A 106 -11.49 -4.72 -1.14
#